data_AF-A0A8I2ZLF6-F1
#
_entry.id   AF-A0A8I2ZLF6-F1
#
_cell.length_a   1.000
_cell.length_b   1.000
_cell.length_c   1.000
_cell.angle_alpha   90.00
_cell.angle_beta   90.00
_cell.angle_gamma   90.00
#
_symmetry.space_group_name_H-M   'P 1'
#
loop_
_entity.id
_entity.type
_entity.pdbx_description
1 polymer ?
#
loop_
_entity_poly.entity_id
_entity_poly.type
_entity_poly.pdbx_seq_one_letter_code
_entity_poly.pdbx_strand_id
1 'polypeptide(L)'
;MWIARRSPTKSTFPGMLDNTAAGGLMTGEDPFECIIREANEEADLAEDVVRGQTLAAGGVTYTYITHEEAGQAGLIYPEVQWIYDLELQPNVIPRPKDGEVAGFELCGIEEVQHQLAHGKFKPNCALVVIDFLIRHGILTRDNEPDFDEIKLRLHRELPFPGPHKLESFPN
;
A
#
# COMPACT_ATOMS: atom_id res chain seq x y z
N MET A 1 0.33 6.55 11.88
CA MET A 1 -0.06 5.64 10.78
C MET A 1 -0.18 4.23 11.34
N TRP A 2 -1.29 3.54 11.10
CA TRP A 2 -1.41 2.12 11.47
C TRP A 2 -0.64 1.26 10.47
N ILE A 3 0.34 0.50 10.95
CA ILE A 3 1.18 -0.38 10.13
C ILE A 3 0.86 -1.81 10.49
N ALA A 4 0.56 -2.63 9.48
CA ALA A 4 0.38 -4.07 9.67
C ALA A 4 1.73 -4.78 9.65
N ARG A 5 1.84 -5.87 10.39
CA ARG A 5 2.94 -6.83 10.28
C ARG A 5 2.43 -8.10 9.63
N ARG A 6 2.99 -8.48 8.49
CA ARG A 6 2.60 -9.70 7.77
C ARG A 6 2.80 -10.93 8.64
N SER A 7 1.88 -11.88 8.55
CA SER A 7 1.99 -13.16 9.24
C SER A 7 3.31 -13.88 8.87
N PRO A 8 3.99 -14.51 9.85
CA PRO A 8 5.21 -15.27 9.57
C PRO A 8 4.96 -16.49 8.66
N THR A 9 3.70 -16.88 8.44
CA THR A 9 3.32 -18.00 7.57
C THR A 9 2.94 -17.59 6.15
N LYS A 10 2.99 -16.29 5.78
CA LYS A 10 2.75 -15.86 4.40
C LYS A 10 3.83 -16.43 3.47
N SER A 11 3.42 -16.84 2.28
CA SER A 11 4.32 -17.42 1.27
C SER A 11 5.35 -16.42 0.74
N THR A 12 4.99 -15.13 0.70
CA THR A 12 5.86 -14.04 0.25
C THR A 12 6.04 -13.00 1.36
N PHE A 13 7.27 -12.53 1.52
CA PHE A 13 7.63 -11.46 2.47
C PHE A 13 7.10 -11.67 3.92
N PRO A 14 7.28 -12.86 4.54
CA PRO A 14 6.77 -13.12 5.89
C PRO A 14 7.40 -12.18 6.93
N GLY A 15 6.60 -11.66 7.86
CA GLY A 15 7.07 -10.80 8.96
C GLY A 15 7.45 -9.36 8.60
N MET A 16 7.45 -9.00 7.31
CA MET A 16 7.68 -7.63 6.85
C MET A 16 6.49 -6.72 7.20
N LEU A 17 6.73 -5.41 7.21
CA LEU A 17 5.70 -4.41 7.41
C LEU A 17 4.87 -4.21 6.14
N ASP A 18 3.59 -3.93 6.32
CA ASP A 18 2.59 -3.78 5.26
C ASP A 18 1.74 -2.51 5.51
N ASN A 19 0.90 -2.17 4.54
CA ASN A 19 -0.12 -1.13 4.71
C ASN A 19 -1.20 -1.63 5.70
N THR A 20 -2.07 -0.74 6.20
CA THR A 20 -3.11 -1.13 7.19
C THR A 20 -4.05 -2.21 6.65
N ALA A 21 -4.39 -2.13 5.37
CA ALA A 21 -5.11 -3.17 4.64
C ALA A 21 -4.69 -3.09 3.18
N ALA A 22 -4.47 -4.22 2.53
CA ALA A 22 -4.12 -4.28 1.12
C ALA A 22 -4.40 -5.66 0.53
N GLY A 23 -5.05 -5.70 -0.64
CA GLY A 23 -5.30 -6.96 -1.32
C GLY A 23 -5.30 -6.87 -2.84
N GLY A 24 -5.39 -8.05 -3.45
CA GLY A 24 -5.41 -8.18 -4.90
C GLY A 24 -6.79 -7.85 -5.47
N LEU A 25 -6.84 -6.96 -6.46
CA LEU A 25 -8.08 -6.64 -7.16
C LEU A 25 -8.48 -7.78 -8.11
N MET A 26 -9.69 -8.32 -7.93
CA MET A 26 -10.21 -9.36 -8.83
C MET A 26 -10.68 -8.77 -10.16
N THR A 27 -10.67 -9.57 -11.22
CA THR A 27 -11.12 -9.13 -12.55
C THR A 27 -12.58 -8.66 -12.49
N GLY A 28 -12.80 -7.38 -12.80
CA GLY A 28 -14.13 -6.76 -12.82
C GLY A 28 -14.66 -6.33 -11.45
N GLU A 29 -13.85 -6.44 -10.39
CA GLU A 29 -14.15 -5.87 -9.08
C GLU A 29 -13.89 -4.37 -9.08
N ASP A 30 -14.74 -3.63 -8.39
CA ASP A 30 -14.53 -2.19 -8.15
C ASP A 30 -13.40 -2.01 -7.11
N PRO A 31 -12.40 -1.14 -7.37
CA PRO A 31 -11.28 -0.96 -6.45
C PRO A 31 -11.68 -0.52 -5.04
N PHE A 32 -12.78 0.22 -4.88
CA PHE A 32 -13.26 0.66 -3.57
C PHE A 32 -13.97 -0.46 -2.82
N GLU A 33 -14.77 -1.27 -3.52
CA GLU A 33 -15.35 -2.49 -2.93
C GLU A 33 -14.27 -3.49 -2.49
N CYS A 34 -13.19 -3.61 -3.28
CA CYS A 34 -12.03 -4.42 -2.90
C CYS A 34 -11.43 -3.95 -1.57
N ILE A 35 -11.10 -2.67 -1.41
CA ILE A 35 -10.44 -2.20 -0.18
C ILE A 35 -11.37 -2.30 1.04
N ILE A 36 -12.69 -2.18 0.87
CA ILE A 36 -13.66 -2.39 1.95
C ILE A 36 -13.63 -3.84 2.45
N ARG A 37 -13.62 -4.81 1.53
CA ARG A 37 -13.51 -6.23 1.86
C ARG A 37 -12.18 -6.53 2.56
N GLU A 38 -11.06 -6.10 1.97
CA GLU A 38 -9.71 -6.35 2.51
C GLU A 38 -9.51 -5.69 3.89
N ALA A 39 -10.02 -4.47 4.09
CA ALA A 39 -9.99 -3.80 5.39
C ALA A 39 -10.79 -4.55 6.47
N ASN A 40 -11.85 -5.25 6.09
CA ASN A 40 -12.57 -6.12 7.01
C ASN A 40 -11.81 -7.43 7.28
N GLU A 41 -11.26 -8.07 6.25
CA GLU A 41 -10.58 -9.37 6.31
C GLU A 41 -9.25 -9.30 7.08
N GLU A 42 -8.43 -8.28 6.82
CA GLU A 42 -7.09 -8.17 7.40
C GLU A 42 -7.05 -7.35 8.70
N ALA A 43 -7.91 -6.33 8.83
CA ALA A 43 -7.83 -5.31 9.87
C ALA A 43 -9.07 -5.23 10.79
N ASP A 44 -10.08 -6.08 10.56
CA ASP A 44 -11.36 -6.09 11.28
C ASP A 44 -12.05 -4.72 11.33
N LEU A 45 -11.84 -3.90 10.29
CA LEU A 45 -12.52 -2.62 10.16
C LEU A 45 -13.95 -2.85 9.66
N ALA A 46 -14.92 -2.25 10.33
CA ALA A 46 -16.31 -2.33 9.94
C ALA A 46 -16.55 -1.56 8.64
N GLU A 47 -17.39 -2.09 7.75
CA GLU A 47 -17.62 -1.51 6.42
C GLU A 47 -18.14 -0.07 6.48
N ASP A 48 -18.96 0.28 7.48
CA ASP A 48 -19.51 1.62 7.67
C ASP A 48 -18.42 2.64 8.03
N VAL A 49 -17.41 2.23 8.80
CA VAL A 49 -16.22 3.04 9.09
C VAL A 49 -15.43 3.30 7.82
N VAL A 50 -15.13 2.25 7.05
CA VAL A 50 -14.33 2.37 5.82
C VAL A 50 -15.09 3.22 4.78
N ARG A 51 -16.35 2.91 4.50
CA ARG A 51 -17.17 3.65 3.52
C ARG A 51 -17.38 5.11 3.89
N GLY A 52 -17.50 5.42 5.19
CA GLY A 52 -17.87 6.77 5.64
C GLY A 52 -16.73 7.77 5.62
N GLN A 53 -15.47 7.33 5.64
CA GLN A 53 -14.31 8.21 5.87
C GLN A 53 -13.15 8.01 4.90
N THR A 54 -13.18 6.95 4.09
CA THR A 54 -12.10 6.68 3.12
C THR A 54 -12.16 7.67 1.96
N LEU A 55 -11.01 8.25 1.63
CA LEU A 55 -10.82 9.10 0.48
C LEU A 55 -9.90 8.41 -0.52
N ALA A 56 -10.25 8.51 -1.79
CA ALA A 56 -9.34 8.15 -2.85
C ALA A 56 -8.11 9.06 -2.83
N ALA A 57 -6.94 8.48 -3.06
CA ALA A 57 -5.66 9.18 -2.91
C ALA A 57 -4.75 9.00 -4.13
N GLY A 58 -5.32 8.65 -5.29
CA GLY A 58 -4.56 8.38 -6.50
C GLY A 58 -4.10 6.92 -6.59
N GLY A 59 -2.90 6.73 -7.10
CA GLY A 59 -2.24 5.43 -7.08
C GLY A 59 -0.84 5.46 -7.68
N VAL A 60 -0.16 4.33 -7.53
CA VAL A 60 1.22 4.14 -8.01
C VAL A 60 1.26 3.11 -9.13
N THR A 61 2.19 3.33 -10.06
CA THR A 61 2.41 2.46 -11.22
C THR A 61 3.89 2.21 -11.40
N TYR A 62 4.28 0.94 -11.50
CA TYR A 62 5.67 0.56 -11.66
C TYR A 62 5.80 -0.77 -12.40
N THR A 63 7.03 -1.08 -12.79
CA THR A 63 7.38 -2.37 -13.36
C THR A 63 8.59 -2.90 -12.63
N TYR A 64 8.57 -4.18 -12.30
CA TYR A 64 9.69 -4.87 -11.69
C TYR A 64 9.94 -6.20 -12.40
N ILE A 65 11.12 -6.77 -12.14
CA ILE A 65 11.44 -8.14 -12.55
C ILE A 65 11.19 -9.02 -11.34
N THR A 66 10.39 -10.06 -11.50
CA THR A 66 10.11 -11.00 -10.42
C THR A 66 11.39 -11.72 -10.00
N HIS A 67 11.53 -11.91 -8.69
CA HIS A 67 12.55 -12.75 -8.07
C HIS A 67 11.89 -14.00 -7.45
N GLU A 68 12.68 -14.98 -7.02
CA GLU A 68 12.16 -16.25 -6.47
C GLU A 68 11.22 -16.03 -5.27
N GLU A 69 11.47 -15.00 -4.46
CA GLU A 69 10.64 -14.57 -3.33
C GLU A 69 9.23 -14.07 -3.73
N ALA A 70 9.01 -13.76 -5.01
CA ALA A 70 7.74 -13.34 -5.57
C ALA A 70 7.12 -14.39 -6.52
N GLY A 71 7.68 -15.60 -6.59
CA GLY A 71 7.22 -16.69 -7.46
C GLY A 71 8.22 -17.04 -8.57
N GLN A 72 7.76 -17.10 -9.82
CA GLN A 72 8.64 -17.39 -10.96
C GLN A 72 9.57 -16.21 -11.23
N ALA A 73 10.88 -16.41 -11.17
CA ALA A 73 11.87 -15.37 -11.43
C ALA A 73 11.98 -14.99 -12.93
N GLY A 74 12.37 -13.74 -13.20
CA GLY A 74 12.71 -13.24 -14.53
C GLY A 74 11.52 -12.76 -15.37
N LEU A 75 10.33 -12.66 -14.80
CA LEU A 75 9.15 -12.11 -15.49
C LEU A 75 9.11 -10.60 -15.32
N ILE A 76 8.74 -9.89 -16.39
CA ILE A 76 8.44 -8.46 -16.33
C ILE A 76 7.01 -8.31 -15.81
N TYR A 77 6.86 -7.67 -14.66
CA TYR A 77 5.57 -7.51 -13.99
C TYR A 77 5.20 -6.03 -13.86
N PRO A 78 4.27 -5.52 -14.69
CA PRO A 78 3.68 -4.21 -14.48
C PRO A 78 2.61 -4.28 -13.38
N GLU A 79 2.67 -3.37 -12.41
CA GLU A 79 1.70 -3.32 -11.31
C GLU A 79 1.08 -1.92 -11.19
N VAL A 80 -0.19 -1.92 -10.79
CA VAL A 80 -0.99 -0.73 -10.52
C VAL A 80 -1.59 -0.93 -9.13
N GLN A 81 -1.40 0.05 -8.24
CA GLN A 81 -2.01 0.03 -6.92
C GLN A 81 -2.87 1.28 -6.77
N TRP A 82 -4.17 1.10 -6.54
CA TRP A 82 -5.08 2.18 -6.13
C TRP A 82 -4.90 2.44 -4.65
N ILE A 83 -4.74 3.71 -4.29
CA ILE A 83 -4.42 4.11 -2.94
C ILE A 83 -5.62 4.86 -2.35
N TYR A 84 -5.88 4.56 -1.09
CA TYR A 84 -6.93 5.17 -0.30
C TYR A 84 -6.35 5.64 1.04
N ASP A 85 -6.74 6.83 1.45
CA ASP A 85 -6.42 7.36 2.78
C ASP A 85 -7.67 7.22 3.67
N LEU A 86 -7.50 6.64 4.85
CA LEU A 86 -8.55 6.50 5.86
C LEU A 86 -8.02 7.02 7.21
N GLU A 87 -8.59 8.13 7.68
CA GLU A 87 -8.32 8.64 9.02
C GLU A 87 -9.21 7.91 10.02
N LEU A 88 -8.62 7.10 10.89
CA LEU A 88 -9.36 6.36 11.92
C LEU A 88 -9.57 7.21 13.17
N GLN A 89 -10.78 7.14 13.72
CA GLN A 89 -11.07 7.70 15.04
C GLN A 89 -10.20 7.02 16.12
N PRO A 90 -9.80 7.72 17.20
CA PRO A 90 -8.87 7.18 18.21
C PRO A 90 -9.33 5.89 18.88
N ASN A 91 -10.63 5.60 18.90
CA ASN A 91 -11.23 4.40 19.47
C ASN A 91 -11.39 3.23 18.48
N VAL A 92 -11.07 3.44 17.20
CA VAL A 92 -11.08 2.39 16.17
C VAL A 92 -9.66 1.83 16.04
N ILE A 93 -9.48 0.60 16.54
CA ILE A 93 -8.18 -0.07 16.61
C ILE A 93 -8.21 -1.30 15.70
N PRO A 94 -7.42 -1.32 14.61
CA PRO A 94 -7.28 -2.48 13.72
C PRO A 94 -6.87 -3.74 14.47
N ARG A 95 -7.39 -4.90 14.05
CA ARG A 95 -7.06 -6.21 14.64
C ARG A 95 -6.94 -7.27 13.54
N PRO A 96 -6.00 -8.21 13.66
CA PRO A 96 -5.95 -9.33 12.74
C PRO A 96 -7.22 -10.19 12.86
N LYS A 97 -7.75 -10.65 11.73
CA LYS A 97 -8.99 -11.45 11.69
C LYS A 97 -8.87 -12.77 10.95
N ASP A 98 -8.26 -12.78 9.77
CA ASP A 98 -8.17 -13.99 8.91
C ASP A 98 -6.84 -14.77 9.03
N GLY A 99 -5.85 -14.21 9.72
CA GLY A 99 -4.53 -14.81 9.93
C GLY A 99 -3.45 -14.38 8.93
N GLU A 100 -3.76 -13.47 8.00
CA GLU A 100 -2.79 -12.92 7.07
C GLU A 100 -1.86 -11.88 7.72
N VAL A 101 -2.36 -11.22 8.77
CA VAL A 101 -1.65 -10.23 9.57
C VAL A 101 -1.31 -10.81 10.95
N ALA A 102 -0.09 -10.60 11.43
CA ALA A 102 0.35 -10.99 12.77
C ALA A 102 -0.08 -9.97 13.84
N GLY A 103 -0.16 -8.69 13.48
CA GLY A 103 -0.51 -7.61 14.38
C GLY A 103 -0.42 -6.24 13.72
N PHE A 104 -0.87 -5.23 14.46
CA PHE A 104 -0.87 -3.83 14.06
C PHE A 104 -0.10 -2.98 15.05
N GLU A 105 0.63 -1.99 14.54
CA GLU A 105 1.37 -1.01 15.34
C GLU A 105 0.97 0.41 14.90
N LEU A 106 0.65 1.28 15.86
CA LEU A 106 0.42 2.69 15.58
C LEU A 106 1.76 3.43 15.63
N CYS A 107 2.30 3.76 14.45
CA CYS A 107 3.61 4.38 14.31
C CYS A 107 3.51 5.90 14.07
N GLY A 108 4.41 6.66 14.70
CA GLY A 108 4.66 8.06 14.32
C GLY A 108 5.42 8.16 12.99
N ILE A 109 5.41 9.34 12.37
CA ILE A 109 6.03 9.56 11.06
C ILE A 109 7.55 9.28 11.08
N GLU A 110 8.27 9.72 12.12
CA GLU A 110 9.70 9.47 12.25
C GLU A 110 10.03 7.97 12.29
N GLU A 111 9.22 7.18 13.01
CA GLU A 111 9.37 5.72 13.08
C GLU A 111 9.10 5.08 11.71
N VAL A 112 8.06 5.55 11.00
CA VAL A 112 7.76 5.06 9.64
C VAL A 112 8.93 5.34 8.69
N GLN A 113 9.51 6.54 8.72
CA GLN A 113 10.69 6.90 7.92
C GLN A 113 11.90 6.05 8.28
N HIS A 114 12.14 5.83 9.58
CA HIS A 114 13.20 4.95 10.05
C HIS A 114 13.02 3.50 9.54
N GLN A 115 11.81 2.96 9.60
CA GLN A 115 11.49 1.61 9.11
C GLN A 115 11.64 1.49 7.59
N LEU A 116 11.25 2.52 6.83
CA LEU A 116 11.47 2.60 5.38
C LEU A 116 12.97 2.58 5.04
N ALA A 117 13.77 3.43 5.69
CA ALA A 117 15.21 3.52 5.46
C ALA A 117 15.95 2.20 5.78
N HIS A 118 15.39 1.38 6.68
CA HIS A 118 15.94 0.07 7.05
C HIS A 118 15.31 -1.11 6.28
N GLY A 119 14.54 -0.83 5.22
CA GLY A 119 13.97 -1.87 4.34
C GLY A 119 13.02 -2.82 5.04
N LYS A 120 12.29 -2.36 6.06
CA LYS A 120 11.38 -3.22 6.86
C LYS A 120 10.03 -3.49 6.20
N PHE A 121 9.63 -2.63 5.27
CA PHE A 121 8.40 -2.77 4.51
C PHE A 121 8.55 -3.75 3.36
N LYS A 122 7.48 -4.52 3.11
CA LYS A 122 7.31 -5.23 1.85
C LYS A 122 7.47 -4.22 0.70
N PRO A 123 8.26 -4.52 -0.35
CA PRO A 123 8.71 -3.50 -1.30
C PRO A 123 7.61 -2.64 -1.92
N ASN A 124 6.49 -3.23 -2.35
CA ASN A 124 5.40 -2.45 -2.95
C ASN A 124 4.61 -1.62 -1.92
N CYS A 125 4.46 -2.13 -0.71
CA CYS A 125 3.83 -1.39 0.39
C CYS A 125 4.66 -0.16 0.78
N ALA A 126 6.00 -0.26 0.69
CA ALA A 126 6.89 0.87 0.88
C ALA A 126 6.62 2.00 -0.12
N LEU A 127 6.28 1.68 -1.38
CA LEU A 127 5.95 2.66 -2.41
C LEU A 127 4.70 3.48 -2.03
N VAL A 128 3.66 2.81 -1.52
CA VAL A 128 2.43 3.46 -1.03
C VAL A 128 2.74 4.41 0.14
N VAL A 129 3.62 4.01 1.07
CA VAL A 129 4.02 4.88 2.19
C VAL A 129 4.82 6.07 1.69
N ILE A 130 5.76 5.90 0.76
CA ILE A 130 6.53 7.01 0.18
C ILE A 130 5.59 7.99 -0.55
N ASP A 131 4.64 7.48 -1.34
CA ASP A 131 3.61 8.29 -2.00
C ASP A 131 2.79 9.10 -0.97
N PHE A 132 2.36 8.48 0.13
CA PHE A 132 1.70 9.19 1.24
C PHE A 132 2.59 10.32 1.80
N LEU A 133 3.87 10.06 2.09
CA LEU A 133 4.78 11.07 2.61
C LEU A 133 4.96 12.25 1.63
N ILE A 134 4.95 11.99 0.32
CA ILE A 134 5.01 13.02 -0.73
C ILE A 134 3.71 13.84 -0.76
N ARG A 135 2.55 13.17 -0.83
CA ARG A 135 1.23 13.83 -0.92
C ARG A 135 0.93 14.69 0.31
N HIS A 136 1.39 14.28 1.48
CA HIS A 136 1.22 15.00 2.74
C HIS A 136 2.34 16.01 3.05
N GLY A 137 3.29 16.23 2.12
CA GLY A 137 4.33 17.26 2.25
C GLY A 137 5.40 16.96 3.31
N ILE A 138 5.53 15.70 3.71
CA ILE A 138 6.54 15.23 4.66
C ILE A 138 7.86 14.96 3.94
N LEU A 139 7.80 14.26 2.80
CA LEU A 139 8.93 14.10 1.89
C LEU A 139 8.83 15.19 0.82
N THR A 140 9.89 15.97 0.65
CA THR A 140 9.90 17.17 -0.21
C THR A 140 11.25 17.30 -0.91
N ARG A 141 11.31 18.15 -1.95
CA ARG A 141 12.58 18.47 -2.62
C ARG A 141 13.63 19.06 -1.68
N ASP A 142 13.21 19.70 -0.59
CA ASP A 142 14.13 20.35 0.35
C ASP A 142 14.82 19.35 1.28
N ASN A 143 14.22 18.16 1.50
CA ASN A 143 14.74 17.15 2.41
C ASN A 143 15.10 15.81 1.75
N GLU A 144 14.84 15.64 0.46
CA GLU A 144 15.16 14.44 -0.31
C GLU A 144 15.81 14.81 -1.66
N PRO A 145 17.13 14.60 -1.81
CA PRO A 145 17.83 14.96 -3.05
C PRO A 145 17.34 14.18 -4.28
N ASP A 146 16.83 12.96 -4.12
CA ASP A 146 16.32 12.13 -5.22
C ASP A 146 14.80 12.29 -5.42
N PHE A 147 14.17 13.31 -4.83
CA PHE A 147 12.71 13.47 -4.79
C PHE A 147 12.04 13.37 -6.16
N ASP A 148 12.56 14.08 -7.17
CA ASP A 148 11.94 14.09 -8.50
C ASP A 148 12.09 12.73 -9.19
N GLU A 149 13.18 12.01 -8.96
CA GLU A 149 13.38 10.65 -9.48
C GLU A 149 12.44 9.65 -8.78
N ILE A 150 12.34 9.72 -7.45
CA ILE A 150 11.42 8.90 -6.66
C ILE A 150 9.99 9.11 -7.15
N LYS A 151 9.54 10.37 -7.24
CA LYS A 151 8.20 10.71 -7.72
C LYS A 151 7.94 10.20 -9.13
N LEU A 152 8.91 10.35 -10.04
CA LEU A 152 8.81 9.82 -11.39
C LEU A 152 8.69 8.29 -11.42
N ARG A 153 9.45 7.59 -10.56
CA ARG A 153 9.45 6.13 -10.47
C ARG A 153 8.22 5.54 -9.78
N LEU A 154 7.54 6.32 -8.93
CA LEU A 154 6.27 5.93 -8.31
C LEU A 154 5.09 5.97 -9.29
N HIS A 155 5.17 6.79 -10.33
CA HIS A 155 4.09 6.97 -11.31
C HIS A 155 4.60 6.72 -12.74
N ARG A 156 5.21 5.55 -12.98
CA ARG A 156 5.71 5.21 -14.32
C ARG A 156 4.56 5.06 -15.30
N GLU A 157 4.69 5.64 -16.48
CA GLU A 157 3.80 5.33 -17.58
C GLU A 157 4.01 3.87 -18.02
N LEU A 158 2.98 3.05 -17.88
CA LEU A 158 3.02 1.65 -18.31
C LEU A 158 2.60 1.57 -19.79
N PRO A 159 3.47 1.08 -20.69
CA PRO A 159 3.19 1.07 -22.13
C PRO A 159 2.16 0.02 -22.55
N PHE A 160 1.72 -0.83 -21.62
CA PHE A 160 0.80 -1.94 -21.87
C PHE A 160 -0.67 -1.51 -21.66
N PRO A 161 -1.65 -2.22 -22.24
CA PRO A 161 -3.05 -2.13 -21.81
C PRO A 161 -3.17 -2.52 -20.34
N GLY A 162 -4.03 -1.83 -19.60
CA GLY A 162 -4.22 -2.11 -18.18
C GLY A 162 -5.20 -1.14 -17.54
N PRO A 163 -5.55 -1.39 -16.28
CA PRO A 163 -6.58 -0.64 -15.59
C PRO A 163 -6.17 0.80 -15.28
N HIS A 164 -4.86 1.11 -15.29
CA HIS A 164 -4.31 2.47 -15.25
C HIS A 164 -4.72 3.36 -16.44
N LYS A 165 -5.31 2.79 -17.50
CA LYS A 165 -5.83 3.54 -18.66
C LYS A 165 -7.34 3.74 -18.64
N LEU A 166 -8.07 2.94 -17.86
CA LEU A 166 -9.53 2.86 -17.92
C LEU A 166 -10.19 3.90 -17.00
N GLU A 167 -9.52 4.27 -15.92
CA GLU A 167 -9.99 5.27 -14.98
C GLU A 167 -8.77 6.11 -14.57
N SER A 168 -8.87 7.44 -14.70
CA SER A 168 -8.02 8.32 -13.91
C SER A 168 -8.22 7.90 -12.46
N PHE A 169 -7.13 7.66 -11.71
CA PHE A 169 -7.24 7.32 -10.29
C PHE A 169 -8.30 8.21 -9.62
N PRO A 170 -9.16 7.65 -8.76
CA PRO A 170 -10.19 8.44 -8.14
C PRO A 170 -9.53 9.62 -7.39
N ASN A 171 -10.02 10.84 -7.68
CA ASN A 171 -9.53 12.10 -7.12
C ASN A 171 -10.14 12.37 -5.75
#